data_AF-A0A8T4QCF2-F1
#
_entry.id   AF-A0A8T4QCF2-F1
#
_cell.length_a   1.000
_cell.length_b   1.000
_cell.length_c   1.000
_cell.angle_alpha   90.00
_cell.angle_beta   90.00
_cell.angle_gamma   90.00
#
_symmetry.space_group_name_H-M   'P 1'
#
loop_
_entity.id
_entity.type
_entity.pdbx_description
1 polymer ?
#
loop_
_entity_poly.entity_id
_entity_poly.type
_entity_poly.pdbx_seq_one_letter_code
_entity_poly.pdbx_strand_id
1 'polypeptide(L)' 'MQYGKLEYSKGFPNLLEAESTVFLNDEFHRISARVKREMGYLDSKRILFDWEESLKKFIKKEFQS' A
#
# COMPACT_ATOMS: atom_id res chain seq x y z
N MET A 1 4.20 -19.47 2.25
CA MET A 1 4.33 -18.03 2.55
C MET A 1 3.04 -17.60 3.25
N GLN A 2 3.12 -17.33 4.54
CA GLN A 2 1.97 -16.90 5.35
C GLN A 2 1.86 -15.38 5.14
N TYR A 3 0.88 -14.94 4.35
CA TYR A 3 0.54 -13.51 4.28
C TYR A 3 0.02 -13.14 5.67
N GLY A 4 0.87 -12.48 6.47
CA GLY A 4 0.47 -11.96 7.77
C GLY A 4 -0.76 -11.09 7.56
N LYS A 5 -1.86 -11.47 8.19
CA LYS A 5 -3.14 -10.77 8.10
C LYS A 5 -2.96 -9.42 8.78
N LEU A 6 -2.55 -8.41 8.02
CA LEU A 6 -2.38 -7.04 8.47
C LEU A 6 -3.77 -6.43 8.66
N GLU A 7 -4.34 -6.56 9.86
CA GLU A 7 -5.67 -6.05 10.18
C GLU A 7 -5.65 -4.55 10.54
N TYR A 8 -5.07 -3.72 9.66
CA TYR A 8 -5.00 -2.26 9.85
C TYR A 8 -6.39 -1.61 9.95
N SER A 9 -7.38 -2.14 9.23
CA SER A 9 -8.73 -1.61 9.21
C SER A 9 -9.44 -1.66 10.57
N LYS A 10 -9.04 -2.57 11.47
CA LYS A 10 -9.58 -2.61 12.84
C LYS A 10 -9.11 -1.44 13.70
N GLY A 11 -7.94 -0.89 13.41
CA GLY A 11 -7.39 0.27 14.12
C GLY A 11 -7.79 1.61 13.51
N PHE A 12 -8.14 1.64 12.23
CA PHE A 12 -8.44 2.86 11.47
C PHE A 12 -9.69 2.66 10.60
N PRO A 13 -10.91 2.87 11.13
CA PRO A 13 -12.14 2.65 10.37
C PRO A 13 -12.18 3.42 9.04
N ASN A 14 -11.69 4.66 9.04
CA ASN A 14 -11.67 5.54 7.87
C ASN A 14 -10.64 5.12 6.78
N LEU A 15 -9.80 4.13 7.06
CA LEU A 15 -8.83 3.60 6.09
C LEU A 15 -9.52 2.88 4.92
N LEU A 16 -10.71 2.33 5.15
CA LEU A 16 -11.49 1.62 4.12
C LEU A 16 -12.44 2.53 3.35
N GLU A 17 -12.45 3.83 3.64
CA GLU A 17 -13.31 4.79 2.95
C GLU A 17 -12.80 5.10 1.53
N ALA A 18 -13.67 5.69 0.72
CA ALA A 18 -13.43 5.90 -0.71
C ALA A 18 -12.13 6.69 -0.99
N GLU A 19 -11.84 7.74 -0.23
CA GLU A 19 -10.65 8.57 -0.45
C GLU A 19 -9.35 7.80 -0.18
N SER A 20 -9.28 7.10 0.95
CA SER A 20 -8.16 6.26 1.35
C SER A 20 -7.90 5.14 0.33
N THR A 21 -8.96 4.45 -0.09
CA THR A 21 -8.85 3.32 -1.01
C THR A 21 -8.45 3.75 -2.43
N VAL A 22 -8.95 4.88 -2.93
CA VAL A 22 -8.52 5.46 -4.21
C VAL A 22 -7.04 5.83 -4.18
N PHE A 23 -6.60 6.55 -3.15
CA PHE A 23 -5.19 6.94 -3.03
C PHE A 23 -4.26 5.72 -2.98
N LEU A 24 -4.59 4.72 -2.17
CA LEU A 24 -3.77 3.53 -2.01
C LEU A 24 -3.75 2.64 -3.26
N ASN A 25 -4.84 2.63 -4.03
CA ASN A 25 -4.89 1.96 -5.32
C ASN A 25 -4.00 2.65 -6.37
N ASP A 26 -4.02 3.98 -6.41
CA ASP A 26 -3.14 4.76 -7.28
C ASP A 26 -1.66 4.54 -6.93
N GLU A 27 -1.33 4.50 -5.64
CA GLU A 27 0.01 4.17 -5.17
C GLU A 27 0.44 2.76 -5.61
N PHE A 28 -0.45 1.77 -5.51
CA PHE A 28 -0.18 0.41 -5.97
C PHE A 28 0.16 0.37 -7.46
N HIS A 29 -0.60 1.08 -8.30
CA HIS A 29 -0.34 1.16 -9.73
C HIS A 29 0.98 1.88 -10.05
N ARG A 30 1.27 3.00 -9.35
CA ARG A 30 2.55 3.73 -9.50
C ARG A 30 3.76 2.86 -9.14
N ILE A 31 3.69 2.16 -8.00
CA ILE A 31 4.74 1.24 -7.54
C ILE A 31 4.92 0.11 -8.54
N SER A 32 3.82 -0.52 -8.97
CA SER A 32 3.86 -1.62 -9.96
C SER A 32 4.50 -1.18 -11.28
N ALA A 33 4.15 0.01 -11.77
CA ALA A 33 4.74 0.59 -12.98
C ALA A 33 6.24 0.90 -12.82
N ARG A 34 6.65 1.39 -11.64
CA ARG A 34 8.06 1.62 -11.32
C ARG A 34 8.84 0.31 -11.27
N VAL A 35 8.36 -0.69 -10.54
CA VAL A 35 9.01 -2.01 -10.43
C VAL A 35 9.16 -2.67 -11.80
N LYS A 36 8.10 -2.66 -12.63
CA LYS A 36 8.18 -3.20 -14.00
C LYS A 36 9.26 -2.52 -14.84
N ARG A 37 9.43 -1.21 -14.69
CA ARG A 37 10.42 -0.42 -15.42
C ARG A 37 11.84 -0.71 -14.95
N GLU A 38 12.05 -0.85 -13.65
CA GLU A 38 13.37 -1.07 -13.05
C GLU A 38 13.85 -2.51 -13.22
N MET A 39 12.95 -3.49 -13.11
CA MET A 39 13.29 -4.91 -13.10
C MET A 39 13.05 -5.61 -14.44
N GLY A 40 12.28 -5.00 -15.34
CA GLY A 40 11.79 -5.62 -16.59
C GLY A 40 10.60 -6.58 -16.40
N TYR A 41 10.19 -6.85 -15.16
CA TYR A 41 9.04 -7.70 -14.82
C TYR A 41 8.35 -7.19 -13.54
N LEU A 42 7.14 -7.68 -13.25
CA LEU A 42 6.43 -7.37 -12.02
C LEU A 42 6.90 -8.30 -10.89
N ASP A 43 7.75 -7.79 -10.01
CA ASP A 43 8.17 -8.50 -8.80
C ASP A 43 7.15 -8.27 -7.66
N SER A 44 6.29 -9.25 -7.42
CA SER A 44 5.22 -9.13 -6.40
C SER A 44 5.75 -8.92 -4.98
N LYS A 45 6.94 -9.42 -4.64
CA LYS A 45 7.52 -9.21 -3.29
C LYS A 45 7.96 -7.78 -3.12
N ARG A 46 8.61 -7.21 -4.15
CA ARG A 46 9.04 -5.80 -4.12
C ARG A 46 7.84 -4.86 -4.12
N ILE A 47 6.83 -5.15 -4.92
CA ILE A 47 5.59 -4.35 -4.98
C ILE A 47 4.89 -4.34 -3.62
N LEU A 48 4.73 -5.51 -2.99
CA LEU A 48 4.12 -5.60 -1.66
C LEU A 48 4.89 -4.78 -0.63
N PHE A 49 6.21 -4.95 -0.55
CA PHE A 49 7.05 -4.22 0.38
C PHE A 49 6.95 -2.70 0.20
N ASP A 50 7.12 -2.20 -1.03
CA ASP A 50 7.04 -0.78 -1.32
C ASP A 50 5.64 -0.20 -1.03
N TRP A 51 4.58 -0.98 -1.29
CA TRP A 51 3.20 -0.56 -1.04
C TRP A 51 2.89 -0.52 0.46
N GLU A 52 3.32 -1.52 1.24
CA GLU A 52 3.18 -1.52 2.70
C GLU A 52 3.87 -0.31 3.34
N GLU A 53 5.04 0.08 2.83
CA GLU A 53 5.72 1.29 3.29
C GLU A 53 4.96 2.58 2.95
N SER A 54 4.31 2.65 1.78
CA SER A 54 3.43 3.78 1.43
C SER A 54 2.19 3.83 2.32
N LEU A 55 1.56 2.67 2.56
CA LEU A 55 0.41 2.53 3.47
C LEU A 55 0.74 3.01 4.89
N LYS A 56 1.89 2.59 5.46
CA LYS A 56 2.31 3.04 6.80
C LYS A 56 2.49 4.55 6.87
N LYS A 57 3.09 5.16 5.85
CA LYS A 57 3.29 6.62 5.77
C LYS A 57 1.96 7.35 5.66
N PHE A 58 1.04 6.84 4.84
CA PHE A 58 -0.31 7.38 4.69
C PHE A 58 -1.06 7.35 6.02
N ILE A 59 -1.10 6.19 6.69
CA ILE A 59 -1.78 6.06 7.99
C ILE A 59 -1.20 7.03 9.02
N LYS A 60 0.13 7.14 9.10
CA LYS A 60 0.78 8.05 10.03
C LYS A 60 0.41 9.51 9.76
N LYS A 61 0.29 9.89 8.48
CA LYS A 61 0.00 11.26 8.05
C LYS A 61 -1.48 11.63 8.20
N GLU A 62 -2.40 10.70 7.95
CA GLU A 62 -3.83 11.02 7.86
C GLU A 62 -4.63 10.62 9.11
N PHE A 63 -4.13 9.68 9.91
CA PHE A 63 -4.87 9.14 11.06
C PHE A 63 -4.12 9.21 12.40
N GLN A 64 -2.88 9.68 12.42
CA GLN A 64 -2.06 9.74 13.63
C GLN A 64 -1.38 11.11 13.86
N SER A 65 -1.65 12.11 13.02
CA SER A 65 -1.12 13.47 13.11
C SER A 65 -2.06 14.42 13.84
#